data_AF-A0A7S3FLL6-F1
#
_entry.id   AF-A0A7S3FLL6-F1
#
_cell.length_a   1.000
_cell.length_b   1.000
_cell.length_c   1.000
_cell.angle_alpha   90.00
_cell.angle_beta   90.00
_cell.angle_gamma   90.00
#
_symmetry.space_group_name_H-M   'P 1'
#
loop_
_entity.id
_entity.type
_entity.pdbx_description
1 polymer ?
#
loop_
_entity_poly.entity_id
_entity_poly.type
_entity_poly.pdbx_seq_one_letter_code
_entity_poly.pdbx_strand_id
1 'polypeptide(L)'
;MVLNKSMKQKKGKKGSAAQYLTRTQALRKLQLSLPEFRRLCILKGIHPREPRKKPKGANKTYYHVKDLAFLLHEPLLEVFRHIKAYQRKVNKAKAKQQLELAEKLCLRRPQYTLDKLVRERYPSFVDAVRDIDDPLCIVNLFSALPASKGYKIPVDSVHNSRKLSLEWQAYVVRAGCLKKVFVAVKGFYYQAEVCGQTVTWLVPHERSQVLPADVDYRVMVTFLEFYQTMLKFVFFKLYHDVNLKYPPALDADLESNAAGLNAVITEGEGAALDEEEGAGEVAEGERE
;
A
#
# COMPACT_ATOMS: atom_id res chain seq x y z
N MET A 1 -33.24 -9.04 59.39
CA MET A 1 -32.76 -9.72 58.16
C MET A 1 -32.87 -8.77 56.98
N VAL A 2 -31.79 -8.13 56.56
CA VAL A 2 -31.78 -7.32 55.32
C VAL A 2 -31.08 -8.16 54.25
N LEU A 3 -31.88 -8.71 53.33
CA LEU A 3 -31.40 -9.48 52.18
C LEU A 3 -30.68 -8.55 51.20
N ASN A 4 -29.35 -8.68 51.11
CA ASN A 4 -28.54 -8.07 50.07
C ASN A 4 -28.99 -8.57 48.68
N LYS A 5 -29.77 -7.74 47.98
CA LYS A 5 -30.25 -7.99 46.62
C LYS A 5 -29.07 -7.87 45.66
N SER A 6 -28.37 -8.97 45.40
CA SER A 6 -27.34 -9.07 44.37
C SER A 6 -27.86 -8.51 43.03
N MET A 7 -27.26 -7.42 42.54
CA MET A 7 -27.59 -6.86 41.23
C MET A 7 -27.32 -7.89 40.13
N LYS A 8 -28.38 -8.54 39.63
CA LYS A 8 -28.31 -9.45 38.47
C LYS A 8 -27.65 -8.72 37.30
N GLN A 9 -26.45 -9.16 36.94
CA GLN A 9 -25.71 -8.58 35.81
C GLN A 9 -26.49 -8.80 34.52
N LYS A 10 -26.69 -7.72 33.75
CA LYS A 10 -27.36 -7.79 32.45
C LYS A 10 -26.62 -8.76 31.52
N LYS A 11 -27.36 -9.69 30.92
CA LYS A 11 -26.87 -10.70 29.98
C LYS A 11 -26.07 -10.01 28.86
N GLY A 12 -24.85 -10.50 28.60
CA GLY A 12 -23.97 -9.97 27.56
C GLY A 12 -23.03 -8.84 27.96
N LYS A 13 -23.07 -8.35 29.21
CA LYS A 13 -22.13 -7.32 29.70
C LYS A 13 -20.75 -7.85 30.14
N LYS A 14 -20.58 -9.18 30.29
CA LYS A 14 -19.29 -9.80 30.65
C LYS A 14 -18.99 -11.01 29.76
N GLY A 15 -17.70 -11.33 29.61
CA GLY A 15 -17.19 -12.48 28.84
C GLY A 15 -17.06 -12.21 27.33
N SER A 16 -17.01 -13.28 26.53
CA SER A 16 -16.83 -13.21 25.06
C SER A 16 -17.89 -12.37 24.35
N ALA A 17 -19.09 -12.22 24.92
CA ALA A 17 -20.14 -11.37 24.37
C ALA A 17 -19.81 -9.86 24.45
N ALA A 18 -18.99 -9.45 25.42
CA ALA A 18 -18.58 -8.06 25.60
C ALA A 18 -17.28 -7.73 24.86
N GLN A 19 -16.42 -8.72 24.63
CA GLN A 19 -15.11 -8.55 23.98
C GLN A 19 -15.18 -8.55 22.46
N TYR A 20 -16.22 -9.16 21.86
CA TYR A 20 -16.34 -9.32 20.42
C TYR A 20 -17.62 -8.71 19.86
N LEU A 21 -17.49 -8.04 18.73
CA LEU A 21 -18.60 -7.50 17.95
C LEU A 21 -18.64 -8.17 16.58
N THR A 22 -19.86 -8.33 16.04
CA THR A 22 -19.99 -8.85 14.67
C THR A 22 -19.66 -7.78 13.64
N ARG A 23 -19.25 -8.18 12.43
CA ARG A 23 -18.98 -7.27 11.31
C ARG A 23 -20.08 -6.24 11.09
N THR A 24 -21.35 -6.66 11.09
CA THR A 24 -22.50 -5.74 10.91
C THR A 24 -22.59 -4.68 12.01
N GLN A 25 -22.22 -5.04 13.25
CA GLN A 25 -22.21 -4.10 14.37
C GLN A 25 -21.01 -3.15 14.29
N ALA A 26 -19.84 -3.65 13.88
CA ALA A 26 -18.66 -2.81 13.63
C ALA A 26 -18.96 -1.73 12.58
N LEU A 27 -19.60 -2.10 11.47
CA LEU A 27 -20.00 -1.18 10.40
C LEU A 27 -20.92 -0.06 10.91
N ARG A 28 -21.94 -0.42 11.70
CA ARG A 28 -22.86 0.57 12.28
C ARG A 28 -22.17 1.52 13.26
N LYS A 29 -21.23 1.00 14.06
CA LYS A 29 -20.46 1.83 15.01
C LYS A 29 -19.52 2.81 14.31
N LEU A 30 -18.79 2.36 13.28
CA LEU A 30 -17.82 3.20 12.56
C LEU A 30 -18.48 4.12 11.52
N GLN A 31 -19.75 3.87 11.18
CA GLN A 31 -20.51 4.58 10.15
C GLN A 31 -19.86 4.51 8.75
N LEU A 32 -19.28 3.34 8.44
CA LEU A 32 -18.60 3.07 7.17
C LEU A 32 -19.40 2.10 6.29
N SER A 33 -19.18 2.19 4.97
CA SER A 33 -19.62 1.14 4.06
C SER A 33 -18.73 -0.10 4.18
N LEU A 34 -19.22 -1.25 3.69
CA LEU A 34 -18.47 -2.50 3.73
C LEU A 34 -17.11 -2.43 3.00
N PRO A 35 -16.99 -1.84 1.80
CA PRO A 35 -15.70 -1.71 1.12
C PRO A 35 -14.72 -0.80 1.87
N GLU A 36 -15.18 0.34 2.38
CA GLU A 36 -14.35 1.27 3.16
C GLU A 36 -13.86 0.62 4.46
N PHE A 37 -14.72 -0.14 5.14
CA PHE A 37 -14.35 -0.86 6.34
C PHE A 37 -13.30 -1.94 6.06
N ARG A 38 -13.46 -2.73 4.99
CA ARG A 38 -12.44 -3.70 4.59
C ARG A 38 -11.11 -3.01 4.29
N ARG A 39 -11.14 -1.89 3.56
CA ARG A 39 -9.95 -1.11 3.23
C ARG A 39 -9.21 -0.66 4.50
N LEU A 40 -9.94 -0.05 5.43
CA LEU A 40 -9.38 0.42 6.70
C LEU A 40 -8.81 -0.72 7.54
N CYS A 41 -9.48 -1.87 7.56
CA CYS A 41 -8.99 -3.06 8.28
C CYS A 41 -7.67 -3.57 7.70
N ILE A 42 -7.53 -3.62 6.37
CA ILE A 42 -6.30 -4.04 5.69
C ILE A 42 -5.16 -3.06 6.00
N LEU A 43 -5.43 -1.76 5.83
CA LEU A 43 -4.47 -0.70 6.11
C LEU A 43 -3.99 -0.71 7.58
N LYS A 44 -4.85 -1.07 8.55
CA LYS A 44 -4.43 -1.17 9.95
C LYS A 44 -4.01 -2.56 10.42
N GLY A 45 -4.11 -3.58 9.56
CA GLY A 45 -3.77 -4.96 9.94
C GLY A 45 -4.77 -5.60 10.91
N ILE A 46 -6.01 -5.10 10.97
CA ILE A 46 -7.06 -5.65 11.83
C ILE A 46 -7.75 -6.78 11.09
N HIS A 47 -7.63 -7.98 11.63
CA HIS A 47 -8.21 -9.19 11.08
C HIS A 47 -9.38 -9.70 11.94
N PRO A 48 -10.34 -10.44 11.35
CA PRO A 48 -11.37 -11.13 12.09
C PRO A 48 -10.76 -12.11 13.11
N ARG A 49 -11.37 -12.22 14.29
CA ARG A 49 -10.97 -13.19 15.33
C ARG A 49 -12.08 -14.20 15.57
N GLU A 50 -11.70 -15.42 15.91
CA GLU A 50 -12.65 -16.48 16.25
C GLU A 50 -12.79 -16.61 17.78
N PRO A 51 -13.93 -16.17 18.37
CA PRO A 51 -14.12 -16.26 19.80
C PRO A 51 -14.46 -17.70 20.22
N ARG A 52 -13.91 -18.15 21.36
CA ARG A 52 -14.19 -19.49 21.94
C ARG A 52 -15.68 -19.77 22.09
N LYS A 53 -16.46 -18.77 22.49
CA LYS A 53 -17.93 -18.83 22.53
C LYS A 53 -18.47 -17.79 21.55
N LYS A 54 -19.19 -18.24 20.52
CA LYS A 54 -19.76 -17.39 19.46
C LYS A 54 -21.18 -16.94 19.86
N PRO A 55 -21.36 -15.72 20.42
CA PRO A 55 -22.63 -15.33 21.04
C PRO A 55 -23.78 -15.12 20.04
N LYS A 56 -23.48 -14.92 18.74
CA LYS A 56 -24.47 -14.55 17.69
C LYS A 56 -24.50 -15.52 16.51
N GLY A 57 -23.97 -16.73 16.71
CA GLY A 57 -23.92 -17.80 15.70
C GLY A 57 -22.53 -18.01 15.09
N ALA A 58 -22.33 -19.19 14.51
CA ALA A 58 -21.07 -19.63 13.91
C ALA A 58 -20.74 -18.93 12.59
N ASN A 59 -21.77 -18.59 11.81
CA ASN A 59 -21.63 -18.04 10.45
C ASN A 59 -21.30 -16.53 10.41
N LYS A 60 -20.89 -15.95 11.54
CA LYS A 60 -20.61 -14.52 11.66
C LYS A 60 -19.13 -14.30 11.88
N THR A 61 -18.62 -13.27 11.22
CA THR A 61 -17.27 -12.75 11.45
C THR A 61 -17.29 -11.82 12.65
N TYR A 62 -16.36 -12.05 13.57
CA TYR A 62 -16.22 -11.29 14.80
C TYR A 62 -14.93 -10.48 14.78
N TYR A 63 -14.98 -9.30 15.38
CA TYR A 63 -13.85 -8.41 15.58
C TYR A 63 -13.76 -8.09 17.06
N HIS A 64 -12.54 -7.87 17.55
CA HIS A 64 -12.33 -7.50 18.93
C HIS A 64 -12.76 -6.04 19.17
N VAL A 65 -13.38 -5.76 20.32
CA VAL A 65 -13.89 -4.42 20.64
C VAL A 65 -12.77 -3.41 20.78
N LYS A 66 -11.60 -3.81 21.32
CA LYS A 66 -10.44 -2.90 21.43
C LYS A 66 -9.92 -2.47 20.05
N ASP A 67 -9.84 -3.40 19.11
CA ASP A 67 -9.36 -3.13 17.75
C ASP A 67 -10.33 -2.16 17.04
N LEU A 68 -11.64 -2.31 17.26
CA LEU A 68 -12.64 -1.38 16.74
C LEU A 68 -12.61 0.00 17.42
N ALA A 69 -12.26 0.06 18.70
CA ALA A 69 -12.07 1.32 19.41
C ALA A 69 -10.83 2.05 18.89
N PHE A 70 -9.76 1.32 18.61
CA PHE A 70 -8.57 1.86 17.97
C PHE A 70 -8.88 2.46 16.59
N LEU A 71 -9.67 1.76 15.77
CA LEU A 71 -10.14 2.30 14.47
C LEU A 71 -10.98 3.58 14.58
N LEU A 72 -11.67 3.79 15.69
CA LEU A 72 -12.52 4.96 15.88
C LEU A 72 -11.70 6.25 16.01
N HIS A 73 -10.50 6.14 16.58
CA HIS A 73 -9.57 7.26 16.79
C HIS A 73 -8.58 7.43 15.64
N GLU A 74 -8.73 6.66 14.56
CA GLU A 74 -7.80 6.68 13.44
C GLU A 74 -8.06 7.88 12.50
N PRO A 75 -7.05 8.74 12.20
CA PRO A 75 -7.23 9.89 11.30
C PRO A 75 -7.71 9.52 9.90
N LEU A 76 -7.32 8.35 9.36
CA LEU A 76 -7.79 7.89 8.05
C LEU A 76 -9.33 7.77 7.97
N LEU A 77 -9.99 7.54 9.11
CA LEU A 77 -11.44 7.48 9.18
C LEU A 77 -12.09 8.80 8.77
N GLU A 78 -11.55 9.92 9.25
CA GLU A 78 -12.04 11.26 8.92
C GLU A 78 -11.78 11.60 7.45
N VAL A 79 -10.61 11.23 6.95
CA VAL A 79 -10.26 11.42 5.53
C VAL A 79 -11.20 10.64 4.62
N PHE A 80 -11.54 9.40 4.95
CA PHE A 80 -12.53 8.62 4.19
C PHE A 80 -13.92 9.24 4.23
N ARG A 81 -14.34 9.81 5.36
CA ARG A 81 -15.60 10.56 5.45
C ARG A 81 -15.57 11.80 4.57
N HIS A 82 -14.47 12.54 4.55
CA HIS A 82 -14.29 13.71 3.69
C HIS A 82 -14.33 13.34 2.20
N ILE A 83 -13.60 12.29 1.79
CA ILE A 83 -13.61 11.77 0.41
C ILE A 83 -15.03 11.39 -0.01
N LYS A 84 -15.78 10.71 0.85
CA LYS A 84 -17.15 10.30 0.57
C LYS A 84 -18.09 11.50 0.44
N ALA A 85 -17.98 12.47 1.34
CA ALA A 85 -18.75 13.72 1.25
C ALA A 85 -18.43 14.48 -0.04
N TYR A 86 -17.16 14.52 -0.43
CA TYR A 86 -16.69 15.12 -1.67
C TYR A 86 -17.23 14.36 -2.91
N GLN A 87 -17.24 13.03 -2.87
CA GLN A 87 -17.80 12.22 -3.94
C GLN A 87 -19.30 12.44 -4.13
N ARG A 88 -20.05 12.72 -3.05
CA ARG A 88 -21.46 13.15 -3.16
C ARG A 88 -21.59 14.51 -3.86
N LYS A 89 -20.68 15.45 -3.60
CA LYS A 89 -20.66 16.76 -4.32
C LYS A 89 -20.41 16.56 -5.81
N VAL A 90 -19.42 15.73 -6.18
CA VAL A 90 -19.15 15.36 -7.58
C VAL A 90 -20.38 14.73 -8.23
N ASN A 91 -21.00 13.75 -7.58
CA ASN A 91 -22.18 13.08 -8.11
C ASN A 91 -23.37 14.04 -8.25
N LYS A 92 -23.53 15.02 -7.35
CA LYS A 92 -24.56 16.05 -7.43
C LYS A 92 -24.34 16.98 -8.63
N ALA A 93 -23.10 17.39 -8.90
CA ALA A 93 -22.75 18.19 -10.08
C ALA A 93 -23.02 17.41 -11.38
N LYS A 94 -22.63 16.13 -11.42
CA LYS A 94 -22.93 15.22 -12.55
C LYS A 94 -24.43 15.03 -12.77
N ALA A 95 -25.20 14.81 -11.70
CA ALA A 95 -26.65 14.67 -11.78
C ALA A 95 -27.36 15.95 -12.26
N LYS A 96 -26.77 17.12 -12.00
CA LYS A 96 -27.23 18.42 -12.52
C LYS A 96 -26.71 18.75 -13.92
N GLN A 97 -26.03 17.82 -14.58
CA GLN A 97 -25.41 18.00 -15.91
C GLN A 97 -24.40 19.15 -16.01
N GLN A 98 -23.81 19.58 -14.88
CA GLN A 98 -22.75 20.59 -14.86
C GLN A 98 -21.39 19.91 -15.10
N LEU A 99 -21.07 19.63 -16.37
CA LEU A 99 -19.90 18.84 -16.77
C LEU A 99 -18.58 19.49 -16.35
N GLU A 100 -18.37 20.78 -16.67
CA GLU A 100 -17.13 21.50 -16.34
C GLU A 100 -16.86 21.54 -14.84
N LEU A 101 -17.91 21.77 -14.04
CA LEU A 101 -17.79 21.77 -12.58
C LEU A 101 -17.47 20.36 -12.08
N ALA A 102 -18.09 19.34 -12.65
CA ALA A 102 -17.80 17.95 -12.28
C ALA A 102 -16.36 17.56 -12.59
N GLU A 103 -15.79 18.01 -13.72
CA GLU A 103 -14.39 17.77 -14.09
C GLU A 103 -13.42 18.48 -13.15
N LYS A 104 -13.63 19.77 -12.89
CA LYS A 104 -12.85 20.54 -11.91
C LYS A 104 -12.88 19.89 -10.53
N LEU A 105 -14.04 19.40 -10.11
CA LEU A 105 -14.17 18.68 -8.85
C LEU A 105 -13.45 17.32 -8.90
N CYS A 106 -13.48 16.58 -10.01
CA CYS A 106 -12.75 15.31 -10.13
C CYS A 106 -11.24 15.49 -9.99
N LEU A 107 -10.67 16.54 -10.59
CA LEU A 107 -9.24 16.86 -10.50
C LEU A 107 -8.81 17.22 -9.07
N ARG A 108 -9.67 17.95 -8.34
CA ARG A 108 -9.41 18.36 -6.94
C ARG A 108 -9.84 17.33 -5.90
N ARG A 109 -10.01 16.07 -6.30
CA ARG A 109 -10.42 15.03 -5.36
C ARG A 109 -9.36 14.89 -4.26
N PRO A 110 -9.75 14.96 -2.97
CA PRO A 110 -8.82 14.74 -1.88
C PRO A 110 -8.23 13.33 -1.94
N GLN A 111 -6.91 13.24 -1.84
CA GLN A 111 -6.17 12.00 -1.73
C GLN A 111 -5.70 11.83 -0.28
N TYR A 112 -5.37 10.60 0.11
CA TYR A 112 -4.75 10.32 1.39
C TYR A 112 -3.39 9.69 1.14
N THR A 113 -2.49 9.86 2.11
CA THR A 113 -1.17 9.23 2.09
C THR A 113 -1.11 8.12 3.13
N LEU A 114 -0.25 7.13 2.89
CA LEU A 114 -0.05 5.98 3.79
C LEU A 114 1.27 6.07 4.56
N ASP A 115 2.00 7.17 4.43
CA ASP A 115 3.36 7.34 4.96
C ASP A 115 3.43 7.22 6.48
N LYS A 116 2.46 7.82 7.17
CA LYS A 116 2.37 7.72 8.64
C LYS A 116 2.07 6.29 9.08
N LEU A 117 1.23 5.59 8.32
CA LEU A 117 0.80 4.24 8.62
C LEU A 117 1.95 3.24 8.47
N VAL A 118 2.77 3.38 7.44
CA VAL A 118 3.98 2.56 7.24
C VAL A 118 4.94 2.77 8.40
N ARG A 119 5.21 4.03 8.80
CA ARG A 119 6.08 4.36 9.94
C ARG A 119 5.56 3.86 11.29
N GLU A 120 4.24 3.92 11.51
CA GLU A 120 3.61 3.36 12.72
C GLU A 120 3.72 1.82 12.77
N ARG A 121 3.62 1.15 11.61
CA ARG A 121 3.68 -0.32 11.52
C ARG A 121 5.11 -0.85 11.62
N TYR A 122 6.06 -0.15 11.03
CA TYR A 122 7.48 -0.53 10.98
C TYR A 122 8.34 0.56 11.64
N PRO A 123 8.50 0.53 12.97
CA PRO A 123 9.29 1.54 13.69
C PRO A 123 10.78 1.48 13.33
N SER A 124 11.29 0.28 13.02
CA SER A 124 12.66 0.08 12.58
C SER A 124 12.72 -0.34 11.12
N PHE A 125 13.81 0.03 10.45
CA PHE A 125 14.06 -0.37 9.07
C PHE A 125 14.22 -1.88 8.92
N VAL A 126 14.86 -2.54 9.89
CA VAL A 126 15.07 -3.99 9.85
C VAL A 126 13.73 -4.73 9.90
N ASP A 127 12.75 -4.23 10.66
CA ASP A 127 11.40 -4.81 10.69
C ASP A 127 10.70 -4.68 9.33
N ALA A 128 10.90 -3.57 8.62
CA ALA A 128 10.37 -3.41 7.27
C ALA A 128 11.05 -4.37 6.26
N VAL A 129 12.35 -4.58 6.37
CA VAL A 129 13.10 -5.52 5.50
C VAL A 129 12.70 -6.97 5.77
N ARG A 130 12.40 -7.35 7.02
CA ARG A 130 11.92 -8.70 7.36
C ARG A 130 10.58 -9.04 6.71
N ASP A 131 9.69 -8.06 6.59
CA ASP A 131 8.35 -8.22 6.03
C ASP A 131 8.29 -7.93 4.52
N ILE A 132 9.43 -7.73 3.84
CA ILE A 132 9.46 -7.29 2.43
C ILE A 132 9.12 -8.40 1.43
N ASP A 133 9.20 -9.68 1.84
CA ASP A 133 8.94 -10.86 1.00
C ASP A 133 7.54 -10.83 0.35
N ASP A 134 6.51 -10.58 1.16
CA ASP A 134 5.10 -10.52 0.74
C ASP A 134 4.85 -9.35 -0.25
N PRO A 135 5.27 -8.10 0.06
CA PRO A 135 5.26 -6.98 -0.86
C PRO A 135 5.89 -7.29 -2.22
N LEU A 136 7.08 -7.89 -2.25
CA LEU A 136 7.80 -8.22 -3.48
C LEU A 136 7.03 -9.25 -4.32
N CYS A 137 6.49 -10.30 -3.69
CA CYS A 137 5.68 -11.29 -4.39
C CYS A 137 4.43 -10.67 -5.03
N ILE A 138 3.74 -9.77 -4.32
CA ILE A 138 2.52 -9.13 -4.81
C ILE A 138 2.82 -8.13 -5.93
N VAL A 139 3.89 -7.34 -5.80
CA VAL A 139 4.31 -6.41 -6.86
C VAL A 139 4.66 -7.16 -8.15
N ASN A 140 5.42 -8.26 -8.05
CA ASN A 140 5.76 -9.10 -9.20
C ASN A 140 4.55 -9.84 -9.79
N LEU A 141 3.55 -10.17 -8.97
CA LEU A 141 2.28 -10.70 -9.47
C LEU A 141 1.57 -9.63 -10.30
N PHE A 142 1.37 -8.44 -9.75
CA PHE A 142 0.64 -7.36 -10.42
C PHE A 142 1.35 -6.81 -11.65
N SER A 143 2.68 -6.91 -11.75
CA SER A 143 3.41 -6.56 -12.97
C SER A 143 3.15 -7.52 -14.13
N ALA A 144 2.82 -8.79 -13.85
CA ALA A 144 2.49 -9.80 -14.85
C ALA A 144 0.98 -9.85 -15.21
N LEU A 145 0.11 -9.17 -14.45
CA LEU A 145 -1.33 -9.19 -14.67
C LEU A 145 -1.77 -8.14 -15.72
N PRO A 146 -2.75 -8.46 -16.58
CA PRO A 146 -3.32 -7.48 -17.50
C PRO A 146 -4.19 -6.47 -16.74
N ALA A 147 -4.07 -5.18 -17.08
CA ALA A 147 -4.93 -4.14 -16.54
C ALA A 147 -6.34 -4.25 -17.15
N SER A 148 -7.27 -4.88 -16.41
CA SER A 148 -8.65 -5.06 -16.84
C SER A 148 -9.63 -4.19 -16.06
N LYS A 149 -10.44 -3.41 -16.80
CA LYS A 149 -11.53 -2.59 -16.23
C LYS A 149 -12.61 -3.46 -15.56
N GLY A 150 -12.81 -4.69 -16.03
CA GLY A 150 -13.80 -5.63 -15.46
C GLY A 150 -13.48 -6.03 -14.01
N TYR A 151 -12.21 -6.26 -13.71
CA TYR A 151 -11.72 -6.64 -12.38
C TYR A 151 -11.34 -5.44 -11.50
N LYS A 152 -11.55 -4.20 -11.99
CA LYS A 152 -11.23 -2.94 -11.29
C LYS A 152 -9.76 -2.81 -10.88
N ILE A 153 -8.86 -3.35 -11.70
CA ILE A 153 -7.42 -3.20 -11.52
C ILE A 153 -6.99 -1.89 -12.19
N PRO A 154 -6.48 -0.89 -11.45
CA PRO A 154 -6.03 0.37 -12.04
C PRO A 154 -4.77 0.17 -12.89
N VAL A 155 -4.72 0.83 -14.04
CA VAL A 155 -3.57 0.81 -14.95
C VAL A 155 -2.33 1.37 -14.25
N ASP A 156 -2.48 2.46 -13.50
CA ASP A 156 -1.40 3.12 -12.74
C ASP A 156 -0.77 2.17 -11.70
N SER A 157 -1.60 1.34 -11.05
CA SER A 157 -1.12 0.37 -10.07
C SER A 157 -0.25 -0.71 -10.70
N VAL A 158 -0.57 -1.15 -11.93
CA VAL A 158 0.23 -2.14 -12.68
C VAL A 158 1.56 -1.53 -13.11
N HIS A 159 1.55 -0.31 -13.69
CA HIS A 159 2.77 0.39 -14.10
C HIS A 159 3.71 0.65 -12.91
N ASN A 160 3.17 1.15 -11.79
CA ASN A 160 3.96 1.34 -10.57
C ASN A 160 4.54 0.02 -10.04
N SER A 161 3.81 -1.10 -10.17
CA SER A 161 4.31 -2.41 -9.76
C SER A 161 5.45 -2.88 -10.67
N ARG A 162 5.32 -2.70 -11.98
CA ARG A 162 6.39 -3.01 -12.93
C ARG A 162 7.65 -2.19 -12.64
N LYS A 163 7.50 -0.89 -12.41
CA LYS A 163 8.60 0.00 -12.02
C LYS A 163 9.30 -0.47 -10.74
N LEU A 164 8.54 -0.72 -9.66
CA LEU A 164 9.11 -1.20 -8.39
C LEU A 164 9.78 -2.57 -8.51
N SER A 165 9.26 -3.47 -9.35
CA SER A 165 9.89 -4.76 -9.64
C SER A 165 11.27 -4.58 -10.29
N LEU A 166 11.36 -3.70 -11.28
CA LEU A 166 12.62 -3.38 -11.96
C LEU A 166 13.61 -2.67 -11.02
N GLU A 167 13.15 -1.72 -10.21
CA GLU A 167 13.96 -1.07 -9.17
C GLU A 167 14.57 -2.11 -8.22
N TRP A 168 13.76 -3.06 -7.73
CA TRP A 168 14.27 -4.12 -6.86
C TRP A 168 15.32 -5.00 -7.54
N GLN A 169 15.06 -5.44 -8.77
CA GLN A 169 16.00 -6.29 -9.50
C GLN A 169 17.31 -5.55 -9.79
N ALA A 170 17.26 -4.28 -10.17
CA ALA A 170 18.43 -3.43 -10.38
C ALA A 170 19.27 -3.28 -9.11
N TYR A 171 18.61 -3.07 -7.97
CA TYR A 171 19.28 -3.04 -6.67
C TYR A 171 20.00 -4.37 -6.36
N VAL A 172 19.31 -5.51 -6.52
CA VAL A 172 19.88 -6.84 -6.22
C VAL A 172 21.11 -7.15 -7.09
N VAL A 173 21.05 -6.80 -8.38
CA VAL A 173 22.18 -6.98 -9.31
C VAL A 173 23.37 -6.12 -8.91
N ARG A 174 23.14 -4.84 -8.58
CA ARG A 174 24.21 -3.90 -8.24
C ARG A 174 24.81 -4.13 -6.86
N ALA A 175 24.00 -4.51 -5.88
CA ALA A 175 24.46 -4.88 -4.55
C ALA A 175 25.12 -6.27 -4.52
N GLY A 176 24.95 -7.10 -5.56
CA GLY A 176 25.53 -8.44 -5.63
C GLY A 176 25.04 -9.37 -4.52
N CYS A 177 23.81 -9.20 -4.04
CA CYS A 177 23.31 -9.82 -2.80
C CYS A 177 22.49 -11.11 -2.99
N LEU A 178 22.37 -11.59 -4.23
CA LEU A 178 21.64 -12.81 -4.57
C LEU A 178 22.41 -14.06 -4.11
N LYS A 179 21.75 -14.91 -3.31
CA LYS A 179 22.36 -16.14 -2.75
C LYS A 179 21.90 -17.41 -3.44
N LYS A 180 20.59 -17.57 -3.61
CA LYS A 180 20.00 -18.80 -4.16
C LYS A 180 18.92 -18.49 -5.16
N VAL A 181 18.80 -19.35 -6.16
CA VAL A 181 17.76 -19.30 -7.19
C VAL A 181 17.17 -20.69 -7.36
N PHE A 182 15.85 -20.78 -7.43
CA PHE A 182 15.14 -22.02 -7.66
C PHE A 182 14.04 -21.82 -8.70
N VAL A 183 14.10 -22.60 -9.78
CA VAL A 183 13.09 -22.57 -10.84
C VAL A 183 12.00 -23.59 -10.53
N ALA A 184 10.75 -23.12 -10.49
CA ALA A 184 9.59 -23.96 -10.26
C ALA A 184 8.56 -23.81 -11.38
N VAL A 185 7.55 -24.68 -11.35
CA VAL A 185 6.39 -24.60 -12.26
C VAL A 185 5.65 -23.26 -12.12
N LYS A 186 5.61 -22.69 -10.90
CA LYS A 186 4.93 -21.43 -10.61
C LYS A 186 5.70 -20.19 -11.12
N GLY A 187 7.02 -20.28 -11.24
CA GLY A 187 7.89 -19.13 -11.46
C GLY A 187 9.29 -19.34 -10.91
N PHE A 188 10.00 -18.24 -10.75
CA PHE A 188 11.36 -18.17 -10.22
C PHE A 188 11.34 -17.73 -8.75
N TYR A 189 11.90 -18.54 -7.87
CA TYR A 189 12.16 -18.17 -6.49
C TYR A 189 13.58 -17.61 -6.39
N TYR A 190 13.71 -16.40 -5.86
CA TYR A 190 14.98 -15.77 -5.58
C TYR A 190 15.15 -15.61 -4.08
N GLN A 191 16.37 -15.82 -3.59
CA GLN A 191 16.74 -15.54 -2.21
C GLN A 191 17.96 -14.61 -2.21
N ALA A 192 17.84 -13.45 -1.58
CA ALA A 192 18.92 -12.49 -1.40
C ALA A 192 19.15 -12.19 0.09
N GLU A 193 20.36 -11.76 0.44
CA GLU A 193 20.66 -11.26 1.78
C GLU A 193 20.77 -9.73 1.76
N VAL A 194 19.83 -9.08 2.43
CA VAL A 194 19.76 -7.62 2.51
C VAL A 194 19.82 -7.22 3.98
N CYS A 195 20.83 -6.41 4.35
CA CYS A 195 21.05 -5.94 5.72
C CYS A 195 21.04 -7.07 6.78
N GLY A 196 21.63 -8.23 6.44
CA GLY A 196 21.68 -9.41 7.31
C GLY A 196 20.34 -10.15 7.49
N GLN A 197 19.32 -9.82 6.70
CA GLN A 197 18.06 -10.57 6.62
C GLN A 197 17.99 -11.32 5.28
N THR A 198 17.53 -12.57 5.32
CA THR A 198 17.30 -13.34 4.10
C THR A 198 15.91 -13.04 3.56
N VAL A 199 15.85 -12.44 2.37
CA VAL A 199 14.63 -12.05 1.67
C VAL A 199 14.36 -13.08 0.57
N THR A 200 13.15 -13.66 0.55
CA THR A 200 12.75 -14.65 -0.46
C THR A 200 11.49 -14.18 -1.18
N TRP A 201 11.55 -14.06 -2.51
CA TRP A 201 10.40 -13.65 -3.31
C TRP A 201 10.21 -14.52 -4.55
N LEU A 202 8.98 -14.55 -5.04
CA LEU A 202 8.57 -15.26 -6.24
C LEU A 202 8.31 -14.27 -7.38
N VAL A 203 8.90 -14.56 -8.54
CA VAL A 203 8.58 -13.90 -9.81
C VAL A 203 7.82 -14.90 -10.69
N PRO A 204 6.57 -14.62 -11.10
CA PRO A 204 5.81 -15.52 -11.94
C PRO A 204 6.41 -15.60 -13.35
N HIS A 205 6.16 -16.71 -14.06
CA HIS A 205 6.47 -16.80 -15.48
C HIS A 205 5.62 -15.80 -16.28
N GLU A 206 6.24 -15.11 -17.24
CA GLU A 206 5.57 -14.16 -18.14
C GLU A 206 4.68 -14.89 -19.15
N ARG A 207 3.51 -15.34 -18.68
CA ARG A 207 2.48 -15.99 -19.48
C ARG A 207 1.18 -15.22 -19.36
N SER A 208 0.34 -15.29 -20.39
CA SER A 208 -1.01 -14.75 -20.33
C SER A 208 -1.80 -15.47 -19.24
N GLN A 209 -2.06 -14.76 -18.13
CA GLN A 209 -2.82 -15.29 -17.01
C GLN A 209 -4.31 -15.10 -17.27
N VAL A 210 -5.10 -16.17 -17.12
CA VAL A 210 -6.55 -16.06 -17.04
C VAL A 210 -6.91 -15.70 -15.60
N LEU A 211 -7.48 -14.51 -15.41
CA LEU A 211 -7.90 -14.02 -14.11
C LEU A 211 -9.11 -14.82 -13.60
N PRO A 212 -8.99 -15.60 -12.51
CA PRO A 212 -10.12 -16.34 -11.98
C PRO A 212 -11.12 -15.40 -11.29
N ALA A 213 -12.41 -15.74 -11.39
CA ALA A 213 -13.53 -14.88 -10.97
C ALA A 213 -13.87 -14.98 -9.48
N ASP A 214 -13.35 -15.98 -8.79
CA ASP A 214 -13.50 -16.23 -7.35
C ASP A 214 -12.63 -15.31 -6.47
N VAL A 215 -11.62 -14.67 -7.07
CA VAL A 215 -10.69 -13.77 -6.37
C VAL A 215 -11.23 -12.34 -6.27
N ASP A 216 -11.22 -11.77 -5.06
CA ASP A 216 -11.57 -10.36 -4.82
C ASP A 216 -10.37 -9.44 -5.04
N TYR A 217 -10.14 -9.04 -6.30
CA TYR A 217 -9.05 -8.14 -6.67
C TYR A 217 -9.09 -6.77 -5.97
N ARG A 218 -10.26 -6.31 -5.51
CA ARG A 218 -10.35 -5.01 -4.79
C ARG A 218 -9.62 -5.06 -3.45
N VAL A 219 -9.66 -6.22 -2.80
CA VAL A 219 -8.89 -6.47 -1.58
C VAL A 219 -7.41 -6.47 -1.92
N MET A 220 -7.00 -7.20 -2.97
CA MET A 220 -5.60 -7.26 -3.39
C MET A 220 -5.02 -5.88 -3.77
N VAL A 221 -5.78 -5.05 -4.49
CA VAL A 221 -5.36 -3.68 -4.83
C VAL A 221 -5.14 -2.82 -3.59
N THR A 222 -5.93 -3.03 -2.52
CA THR A 222 -5.71 -2.31 -1.25
C THR A 222 -4.40 -2.73 -0.59
N PHE A 223 -4.08 -4.04 -0.62
CA PHE A 223 -2.79 -4.53 -0.15
C PHE A 223 -1.64 -3.96 -0.98
N LEU A 224 -1.78 -4.00 -2.31
CA LEU A 224 -0.80 -3.46 -3.24
C LEU A 224 -0.51 -1.98 -2.96
N GLU A 225 -1.53 -1.16 -2.75
CA GLU A 225 -1.35 0.26 -2.43
C GLU A 225 -0.48 0.50 -1.18
N PHE A 226 -0.72 -0.28 -0.13
CA PHE A 226 0.10 -0.22 1.09
C PHE A 226 1.53 -0.72 0.83
N TYR A 227 1.67 -1.85 0.15
CA TYR A 227 2.97 -2.46 -0.16
C TYR A 227 3.82 -1.60 -1.10
N GLN A 228 3.22 -0.96 -2.10
CA GLN A 228 3.91 0.01 -2.96
C GLN A 228 4.48 1.18 -2.15
N THR A 229 3.71 1.69 -1.18
CA THR A 229 4.17 2.78 -0.32
C THR A 229 5.31 2.31 0.60
N MET A 230 5.17 1.13 1.21
CA MET A 230 6.21 0.52 2.03
C MET A 230 7.52 0.28 1.25
N LEU A 231 7.43 -0.30 0.05
CA LEU A 231 8.59 -0.57 -0.80
C LEU A 231 9.32 0.71 -1.20
N LYS A 232 8.61 1.79 -1.51
CA LYS A 232 9.24 3.10 -1.79
C LYS A 232 10.10 3.59 -0.62
N PHE A 233 9.61 3.48 0.62
CA PHE A 233 10.41 3.83 1.80
C PHE A 233 11.64 2.94 1.96
N VAL A 234 11.48 1.63 1.72
CA VAL A 234 12.58 0.68 1.85
C VAL A 234 13.63 0.92 0.76
N PHE A 235 13.22 1.06 -0.50
CA PHE A 235 14.12 1.29 -1.62
C PHE A 235 14.84 2.62 -1.51
N PHE A 236 14.16 3.69 -1.08
CA PHE A 236 14.81 4.97 -0.84
C PHE A 236 16.04 4.83 0.07
N LYS A 237 15.91 4.09 1.18
CA LYS A 237 17.03 3.84 2.08
C LYS A 237 18.08 2.89 1.49
N LEU A 238 17.65 1.78 0.87
CA LEU A 238 18.59 0.81 0.29
C LEU A 238 19.46 1.43 -0.82
N TYR A 239 18.88 2.27 -1.66
CA TYR A 239 19.62 2.98 -2.70
C TYR A 239 20.59 3.99 -2.10
N HIS A 240 20.17 4.73 -1.07
CA HIS A 240 21.06 5.66 -0.37
C HIS A 240 22.21 4.94 0.34
N ASP A 241 21.97 3.76 0.90
CA ASP A 241 23.01 2.94 1.56
C ASP A 241 24.07 2.43 0.54
N VAL A 242 23.73 2.33 -0.75
CA VAL A 242 24.64 1.95 -1.85
C VAL A 242 25.13 3.18 -2.65
N ASN A 243 24.88 4.40 -2.15
CA ASN A 243 25.23 5.68 -2.80
C ASN A 243 24.65 5.85 -4.21
N LEU A 244 23.41 5.39 -4.43
CA LEU A 244 22.68 5.56 -5.68
C LEU A 244 21.52 6.54 -5.49
N LYS A 245 21.24 7.34 -6.52
CA LYS A 245 20.11 8.26 -6.52
C LYS A 245 18.79 7.47 -6.63
N TYR A 246 17.83 7.79 -5.77
CA TYR A 246 16.46 7.28 -5.83
C TYR A 246 15.48 8.41 -6.18
N PRO A 247 14.50 8.19 -7.08
CA PRO A 247 14.31 7.00 -7.92
C PRO A 247 15.35 6.89 -9.05
N PRO A 248 15.71 5.67 -9.51
CA PRO A 248 16.61 5.52 -10.64
C PRO A 248 15.98 6.09 -11.92
N ALA A 249 16.82 6.63 -12.80
CA ALA A 249 16.37 7.10 -14.10
C ALA A 249 15.99 5.89 -14.96
N LEU A 250 14.81 5.95 -15.58
CA LEU A 250 14.40 4.97 -16.57
C LEU A 250 14.58 5.62 -17.93
N ASP A 251 15.31 4.96 -18.82
CA ASP A 251 15.38 5.38 -20.21
C ASP A 251 14.06 5.01 -20.91
N ALA A 252 13.32 6.02 -21.35
CA ALA A 252 12.03 5.86 -21.99
C ALA A 252 12.14 5.07 -23.31
N ASP A 253 13.26 5.19 -24.03
CA ASP A 253 13.46 4.50 -25.30
C ASP A 253 13.74 3.02 -25.05
N LEU A 254 14.55 2.68 -24.05
CA LEU A 254 14.81 1.28 -23.67
C LEU A 254 13.60 0.64 -22.98
N GLU A 255 12.79 1.41 -22.25
CA GLU A 255 11.52 0.94 -21.68
C GLU A 255 10.51 0.62 -22.81
N SER A 256 10.43 1.46 -23.84
CA SER A 256 9.57 1.23 -25.01
C SER A 256 9.94 -0.04 -25.78
N ASN A 257 11.25 -0.37 -25.81
CA ASN A 257 11.80 -1.58 -26.40
C ASN A 257 11.69 -2.82 -25.49
N ALA A 258 11.02 -2.70 -24.34
CA ALA A 258 10.88 -3.78 -23.35
C ALA A 258 12.22 -4.37 -22.88
N ALA A 259 13.29 -3.56 -22.84
CA ALA A 259 14.63 -4.00 -22.43
C ALA A 259 14.73 -4.40 -20.95
N GLY A 260 13.63 -4.29 -20.20
CA GLY A 260 13.49 -4.79 -18.83
C GLY A 260 14.52 -4.18 -17.91
N LEU A 261 15.42 -5.01 -17.38
CA LEU A 261 16.48 -4.58 -16.47
C LEU A 261 17.46 -3.58 -17.12
N ASN A 262 17.70 -3.70 -18.43
CA ASN A 262 18.66 -2.84 -19.15
C ASN A 262 18.14 -1.41 -19.34
N ALA A 263 16.84 -1.17 -19.15
CA ALA A 263 16.24 0.16 -19.24
C ALA A 263 16.46 1.01 -17.98
N VAL A 264 16.96 0.41 -16.89
CA VAL A 264 17.21 1.13 -15.63
C VAL A 264 18.62 1.74 -15.69
N ILE A 265 18.69 3.02 -16.05
CA ILE A 265 19.92 3.81 -15.96
C ILE A 265 20.09 4.26 -14.51
N THR A 266 21.04 3.65 -13.82
CA THR A 266 21.51 4.17 -12.53
C THR A 266 22.79 4.95 -12.79
N GLU A 267 22.66 6.27 -12.95
CA GLU A 267 23.82 7.16 -12.93
C GLU A 267 24.54 6.96 -11.60
N GLY A 268 25.82 6.58 -11.70
CA GLY A 268 26.67 6.32 -10.56
C GLY A 268 28.08 6.77 -10.87
N GLU A 269 28.30 8.08 -10.88
CA GLU A 269 29.56 8.78 -10.65
C GLU A 269 29.22 10.19 -10.11
N GLY A 270 29.99 10.66 -9.12
CA GLY A 270 29.58 11.69 -8.15
C GLY A 270 29.02 12.99 -8.74
N ALA A 271 27.80 13.34 -8.33
CA ALA A 271 27.42 14.74 -8.21
C ALA A 271 28.10 15.28 -6.94
N ALA A 272 29.33 15.76 -7.13
CA ALA A 272 29.99 16.62 -6.18
C ALA A 272 29.06 17.77 -5.78
N LEU A 273 29.20 18.18 -4.53
CA LEU A 273 28.76 19.46 -4.02
C LEU A 273 29.24 20.56 -4.98
N ASP A 274 28.34 21.19 -5.72
CA ASP A 274 28.52 22.51 -6.32
C ASP A 274 27.15 23.22 -6.28
N GLU A 275 26.80 23.71 -5.08
CA GLU A 275 26.03 24.93 -4.94
C GLU A 275 26.98 25.99 -4.37
N GLU A 276 26.85 27.22 -4.88
CA GLU A 276 27.72 28.41 -4.76
C GLU A 276 28.91 28.38 -5.74
N GLU A 277 28.92 29.15 -6.84
CA GLU A 277 28.83 30.60 -6.86
C GLU A 277 27.89 31.15 -7.94
N GLY A 278 26.92 31.95 -7.49
CA GLY A 278 26.44 33.08 -8.27
C GLY A 278 27.26 34.31 -7.89
N ALA A 279 28.13 34.77 -8.78
CA ALA A 279 28.67 36.12 -8.75
C ALA A 279 28.22 36.83 -10.02
N GLY A 280 27.38 37.85 -9.85
CA GLY A 280 26.79 38.62 -10.94
C GLY A 280 27.83 39.42 -11.72
N GLU A 281 27.73 39.37 -13.04
CA GLU A 281 28.30 40.40 -13.92
C GLU A 281 27.37 41.62 -13.89
N VAL A 282 27.87 42.67 -13.25
CA VAL A 282 27.34 44.02 -13.29
C VAL A 282 27.69 44.64 -14.64
N ALA A 283 26.68 45.22 -15.27
CA ALA A 283 26.85 46.08 -16.43
C ALA A 283 27.56 47.40 -16.04
N GLU A 284 28.76 47.59 -16.56
CA GLU A 284 29.37 48.89 -16.84
C GLU A 284 29.67 48.88 -18.36
N GLY A 285 29.30 49.85 -19.19
CA GLY A 285 29.22 51.28 -18.93
C GLY A 285 30.39 52.03 -19.59
N GLU A 286 30.91 51.61 -20.75
CA GLU A 286 31.94 52.37 -21.47
C GLU A 286 31.32 53.44 -22.38
N ARG A 287 31.55 54.68 -21.97
CA ARG A 287 31.64 55.86 -22.85
C ARG A 287 33.02 55.83 -23.50
N GLU A 288 33.07 55.95 -24.82
CA GLU A 288 33.85 56.95 -25.57
C GLU A 288 33.33 57.03 -27.00
#